data_AF-A0A183AWR2-F1
#
_entry.id   AF-A0A183AWR2-F1
#
_cell.length_a   1.000
_cell.length_b   1.000
_cell.length_c   1.000
_cell.angle_alpha   90.00
_cell.angle_beta   90.00
_cell.angle_gamma   90.00
#
_symmetry.space_group_name_H-M   'P 1'
#
loop_
_entity.id
_entity.type
_entity.pdbx_description
1 polymer ?
#
loop_
_entity_poly.entity_id
_entity_poly.type
_entity_poly.pdbx_seq_one_letter_code
_entity_poly.pdbx_strand_id
1 'polypeptide(L)'
;MQNAKKVQQQAANKHPYKKIRAALDDPSRTCVLFDNEFHRACFHPQMSNESIQDYTTRMNWVTACWYQKHLGVDASVILVTDNKALAGEFSVKSPVSDTTLTPMVLTLPELLETYFSELTQAKLLFESLKASLESRPVKESSHKPLDSTESGNEVSSGVPDIPAAPQPGKVYPDHLSEAALLAGLRVHLSLLFFLSPPLAPSCAHLSASTVKHQPELKDALASRSEIAVHGMQLRNRAIDGDLVVLRLLPRAQWTAVSSNITAAENNAAEVVDTAAGPVETPPVVDPVEFTSSVTTVPCGFVVGVIGRNWRDYVCAYVPNESDAPIETGWILATPWDRRIPRIRVHTTQASKLSQERFVVRIDSWDAGSTYPHGHFVQSLGRIGDLETETQTLLIEHNLAIRAFSDAQLNELAPYSAVRPWHVDPVEVKRRRDLHAPTVSGNPNSEDVLIFSIDPPGCHDVDDALSVHWLDPIMAEDGSQHKRLFF
;
A
#
# COMPACT_ATOMS: atom_id res chain seq x y z
N MET A 1 -7.44 -14.35 19.88
CA MET A 1 -8.35 -15.50 20.09
C MET A 1 -8.67 -16.13 18.75
N GLN A 2 -8.83 -17.46 18.70
CA GLN A 2 -8.96 -18.23 17.46
C GLN A 2 -10.25 -17.97 16.70
N ASN A 3 -11.39 -17.88 17.39
CA ASN A 3 -12.67 -17.49 16.78
C ASN A 3 -12.59 -16.13 16.06
N ALA A 4 -11.99 -15.11 16.70
CA ALA A 4 -11.83 -13.77 16.11
C ALA A 4 -10.90 -13.78 14.89
N LYS A 5 -9.81 -14.56 14.94
CA LYS A 5 -8.90 -14.78 13.80
C LYS A 5 -9.65 -15.44 12.62
N LYS A 6 -10.50 -16.42 12.90
CA LYS A 6 -11.31 -17.13 11.89
C LYS A 6 -12.30 -16.21 11.17
N VAL A 7 -12.94 -15.28 11.89
CA VAL A 7 -13.79 -14.24 11.28
C VAL A 7 -13.00 -13.42 10.25
N GLN A 8 -11.80 -12.96 10.61
CA GLN A 8 -10.93 -12.21 9.69
C GLN A 8 -10.42 -13.09 8.54
N GLN A 9 -10.17 -14.38 8.79
CA GLN A 9 -9.80 -15.34 7.76
C GLN A 9 -10.92 -15.57 6.75
N GLN A 10 -12.19 -15.47 7.14
CA GLN A 10 -13.34 -15.67 6.26
C GLN A 10 -13.81 -14.40 5.56
N ALA A 11 -13.47 -13.22 6.11
CA ALA A 11 -13.79 -11.92 5.51
C ALA A 11 -13.31 -11.80 4.05
N ALA A 12 -14.04 -11.05 3.21
CA ALA A 12 -13.67 -10.82 1.82
C ALA A 12 -12.28 -10.15 1.70
N ASN A 13 -12.00 -9.17 2.56
CA ASN A 13 -10.69 -8.56 2.69
C ASN A 13 -9.78 -9.39 3.59
N LYS A 14 -8.77 -10.06 3.02
CA LYS A 14 -7.79 -10.87 3.77
C LYS A 14 -6.62 -10.06 4.35
N HIS A 15 -6.52 -8.76 4.06
CA HIS A 15 -5.39 -7.95 4.50
C HIS A 15 -5.27 -7.87 6.04
N PRO A 16 -6.35 -7.63 6.83
CA PRO A 16 -6.28 -7.69 8.28
C PRO A 16 -5.80 -9.05 8.81
N TYR A 17 -6.30 -10.16 8.24
CA TYR A 17 -5.85 -11.51 8.60
C TYR A 17 -4.36 -11.72 8.37
N LYS A 18 -3.82 -11.26 7.23
CA LYS A 18 -2.38 -11.33 6.93
C LYS A 18 -1.55 -10.54 7.95
N LYS A 19 -2.00 -9.33 8.33
CA LYS A 19 -1.33 -8.51 9.36
C LYS A 19 -1.35 -9.17 10.74
N ILE A 20 -2.50 -9.73 11.15
CA ILE A 20 -2.60 -10.48 12.42
C ILE A 20 -1.64 -11.68 12.41
N ARG A 21 -1.57 -12.42 11.29
CA ARG A 21 -0.63 -13.54 11.17
C ARG A 21 0.83 -13.09 11.25
N ALA A 22 1.21 -12.05 10.52
CA ALA A 22 2.55 -11.49 10.60
C ALA A 22 2.91 -11.03 12.03
N ALA A 23 1.95 -10.47 12.78
CA ALA A 23 2.16 -10.08 14.17
C ALA A 23 2.31 -11.27 15.13
N LEU A 24 1.69 -12.42 14.83
CA LEU A 24 1.87 -13.67 15.58
C LEU A 24 3.19 -14.37 15.26
N ASP A 25 3.67 -14.22 14.02
CA ASP A 25 4.94 -14.82 13.56
C ASP A 25 6.16 -13.97 14.00
N ASP A 26 5.95 -12.73 14.46
CA ASP A 26 6.98 -11.79 14.90
C ASP A 26 7.21 -11.91 16.42
N PRO A 27 8.32 -12.53 16.88
CA PRO A 27 8.57 -12.74 18.30
C PRO A 27 8.84 -11.44 19.08
N SER A 28 9.18 -10.33 18.39
CA SER A 28 9.33 -9.02 19.03
C SER A 28 7.98 -8.42 19.43
N ARG A 29 6.90 -8.88 18.79
CA ARG A 29 5.53 -8.51 19.15
C ARG A 29 5.02 -9.52 20.16
N THR A 30 4.57 -9.04 21.31
CA THR A 30 3.99 -9.86 22.39
C THR A 30 2.56 -10.32 22.04
N CYS A 31 2.36 -10.84 20.83
CA CYS A 31 1.08 -11.29 20.30
C CYS A 31 0.96 -12.82 20.43
N VAL A 32 -0.09 -13.28 21.12
CA VAL A 32 -0.32 -14.72 21.34
C VAL A 32 -1.69 -15.13 20.80
N LEU A 33 -1.73 -16.29 20.17
CA LEU A 33 -2.98 -16.92 19.72
C LEU A 33 -3.45 -17.94 20.77
N PHE A 34 -4.60 -17.67 21.37
CA PHE A 34 -5.29 -18.62 22.25
C PHE A 34 -6.44 -19.32 21.51
N ASP A 35 -6.36 -20.65 21.48
CA ASP A 35 -7.32 -21.55 20.83
C ASP A 35 -8.56 -21.81 21.69
N ASN A 36 -9.32 -20.74 21.94
CA ASN A 36 -10.53 -20.79 22.76
C ASN A 36 -11.61 -21.77 22.24
N GLU A 37 -11.69 -22.00 20.92
CA GLU A 37 -12.63 -22.98 20.34
C GLU A 37 -12.31 -24.43 20.76
N PHE A 38 -11.06 -24.73 21.11
CA PHE A 38 -10.61 -26.07 21.51
C PHE A 38 -10.36 -26.17 23.02
N HIS A 39 -10.67 -25.12 23.77
CA HIS A 39 -10.47 -25.08 25.21
C HIS A 39 -11.77 -25.39 25.96
N ARG A 40 -11.77 -26.46 26.76
CA ARG A 40 -12.98 -26.99 27.45
C ARG A 40 -13.74 -25.94 28.27
N ALA A 41 -13.03 -25.03 28.94
CA ALA A 41 -13.65 -24.02 29.80
C ALA A 41 -14.06 -22.74 29.05
N CYS A 42 -13.63 -22.56 27.79
CA CYS A 42 -13.92 -21.36 27.00
C CYS A 42 -14.88 -21.62 25.84
N PHE A 43 -15.01 -22.88 25.39
CA PHE A 43 -15.89 -23.24 24.30
C PHE A 43 -17.36 -23.25 24.72
N HIS A 44 -18.17 -22.48 24.02
CA HIS A 44 -19.63 -22.51 24.13
C HIS A 44 -20.26 -22.48 22.74
N PRO A 45 -21.25 -23.33 22.43
CA PRO A 45 -21.92 -23.30 21.13
C PRO A 45 -22.67 -21.99 20.91
N GLN A 46 -22.94 -21.66 19.64
CA GLN A 46 -23.76 -20.51 19.24
C GLN A 46 -25.21 -20.71 19.70
N MET A 47 -25.83 -19.65 20.22
CA MET A 47 -27.23 -19.68 20.67
C MET A 47 -28.20 -19.53 19.51
N SER A 48 -29.45 -19.97 19.69
CA SER A 48 -30.53 -19.75 18.71
C SER A 48 -30.78 -18.26 18.51
N ASN A 49 -30.72 -17.79 17.26
CA ASN A 49 -30.85 -16.38 16.84
C ASN A 49 -29.69 -15.45 17.20
N GLU A 50 -28.51 -15.98 17.57
CA GLU A 50 -27.31 -15.18 17.81
C GLU A 50 -26.60 -14.84 16.49
N SER A 51 -26.23 -13.58 16.26
CA SER A 51 -25.42 -13.21 15.10
C SER A 51 -23.98 -13.70 15.24
N ILE A 52 -23.22 -13.81 14.13
CA ILE A 52 -21.80 -14.19 14.17
C ILE A 52 -20.97 -13.17 14.99
N GLN A 53 -21.33 -11.89 14.93
CA GLN A 53 -20.65 -10.83 15.68
C GLN A 53 -20.93 -10.93 17.18
N ASP A 54 -22.16 -11.22 17.57
CA ASP A 54 -22.55 -11.40 18.97
C ASP A 54 -21.92 -12.66 19.55
N TYR A 55 -21.96 -13.76 18.81
CA TYR A 55 -21.26 -15.01 19.14
C TYR A 55 -19.77 -14.76 19.38
N THR A 56 -19.12 -14.02 18.49
CA THR A 56 -17.69 -13.70 18.62
C THR A 56 -17.43 -12.85 19.85
N THR A 57 -18.24 -11.82 20.10
CA THR A 57 -18.14 -10.95 21.28
C THR A 57 -18.31 -11.74 22.57
N ARG A 58 -19.33 -12.60 22.65
CA ARG A 58 -19.60 -13.46 23.81
C ARG A 58 -18.45 -14.44 24.07
N MET A 59 -17.97 -15.11 23.03
CA MET A 59 -16.83 -16.03 23.13
C MET A 59 -15.55 -15.33 23.58
N ASN A 60 -15.35 -14.09 23.13
CA ASN A 60 -14.23 -13.27 23.57
C ASN A 60 -14.37 -12.85 25.05
N TRP A 61 -15.58 -12.51 25.48
CA TRP A 61 -15.88 -12.23 26.88
C TRP A 61 -15.61 -13.43 27.79
N VAL A 62 -16.12 -14.62 27.45
CA VAL A 62 -15.86 -15.85 28.22
C VAL A 62 -14.35 -16.12 28.34
N THR A 63 -13.62 -15.95 27.23
CA THR A 63 -12.17 -16.14 27.21
C THR A 63 -11.45 -15.11 28.10
N ALA A 64 -11.89 -13.84 28.09
CA ALA A 64 -11.35 -12.80 28.96
C ALA A 64 -11.60 -13.11 30.44
N CYS A 65 -12.80 -13.56 30.81
CA CYS A 65 -13.11 -14.01 32.17
C CYS A 65 -12.22 -15.18 32.61
N TRP A 66 -12.00 -16.15 31.72
CA TRP A 66 -11.10 -17.27 32.00
C TRP A 66 -9.67 -16.79 32.26
N TYR A 67 -9.14 -15.89 31.41
CA TYR A 67 -7.81 -15.31 31.63
C TYR A 67 -7.72 -14.54 32.93
N GLN A 68 -8.71 -13.71 33.27
CA GLN A 68 -8.70 -12.93 34.52
C GLN A 68 -8.70 -13.84 35.74
N LYS A 69 -9.49 -14.92 35.70
CA LYS A 69 -9.51 -15.93 36.75
C LYS A 69 -8.19 -16.70 36.85
N HIS A 70 -7.57 -17.02 35.71
CA HIS A 70 -6.33 -17.78 35.66
C HIS A 70 -5.11 -16.97 36.12
N LEU A 71 -5.05 -15.69 35.77
CA LEU A 71 -3.97 -14.78 36.12
C LEU A 71 -4.15 -14.13 37.50
N GLY A 72 -5.37 -14.15 38.06
CA GLY A 72 -5.64 -13.63 39.40
C GLY A 72 -5.32 -12.13 39.51
N VAL A 73 -4.60 -11.75 40.56
CA VAL A 73 -4.19 -10.36 40.83
C VAL A 73 -2.90 -9.96 40.11
N ASP A 74 -2.18 -10.92 39.53
CA ASP A 74 -0.86 -10.68 38.93
C ASP A 74 -0.98 -9.91 37.60
N ALA A 75 -2.15 -9.95 36.96
CA ALA A 75 -2.44 -9.19 35.75
C ALA A 75 -3.91 -8.80 35.63
N SER A 76 -4.15 -7.59 35.12
CA SER A 76 -5.48 -7.13 34.73
C SER A 76 -5.75 -7.45 33.26
N VAL A 77 -6.90 -8.05 32.97
CA VAL A 77 -7.33 -8.40 31.63
C VAL A 77 -8.28 -7.34 31.10
N ILE A 78 -7.96 -6.79 29.94
CA ILE A 78 -8.78 -5.80 29.24
C ILE A 78 -9.31 -6.40 27.95
N LEU A 79 -10.64 -6.47 27.82
CA LEU A 79 -11.31 -6.81 26.57
C LEU A 79 -11.60 -5.54 25.78
N VAL A 80 -10.93 -5.40 24.64
CA VAL A 80 -11.15 -4.30 23.70
C VAL A 80 -12.22 -4.70 22.68
N THR A 81 -13.34 -3.97 22.64
CA THR A 81 -14.44 -4.26 21.71
C THR A 81 -15.29 -3.03 21.40
N ASP A 82 -15.82 -2.96 20.18
CA ASP A 82 -16.82 -1.96 19.79
C ASP A 82 -18.24 -2.32 20.26
N ASN A 83 -18.50 -3.58 20.63
CA ASN A 83 -19.79 -4.03 21.15
C ASN A 83 -19.77 -4.11 22.69
N LYS A 84 -19.48 -2.96 23.32
CA LYS A 84 -19.37 -2.84 24.78
C LYS A 84 -20.67 -3.16 25.51
N ALA A 85 -21.82 -2.79 24.93
CA ALA A 85 -23.14 -3.04 25.52
C ALA A 85 -23.38 -4.55 25.72
N LEU A 86 -23.15 -5.35 24.68
CA LEU A 86 -23.33 -6.80 24.74
C LEU A 86 -22.35 -7.47 25.73
N ALA A 87 -21.09 -7.06 25.73
CA ALA A 87 -20.12 -7.55 26.71
C ALA A 87 -20.54 -7.21 28.15
N GLY A 88 -21.11 -6.01 28.38
CA GLY A 88 -21.68 -5.60 29.66
C GLY A 88 -22.86 -6.46 30.10
N GLU A 89 -23.77 -6.82 29.19
CA GLU A 89 -24.88 -7.73 29.51
C GLU A 89 -24.40 -9.09 30.01
N PHE A 90 -23.37 -9.67 29.38
CA PHE A 90 -22.80 -10.95 29.80
C PHE A 90 -22.03 -10.86 31.12
N SER A 91 -21.49 -9.69 31.44
CA SER A 91 -20.91 -9.41 32.76
C SER A 91 -21.97 -9.47 33.87
N VAL A 92 -23.13 -8.83 33.65
CA VAL A 92 -24.26 -8.84 34.61
C VAL A 92 -24.92 -10.22 34.72
N LYS A 93 -25.03 -10.94 33.59
CA LYS A 93 -25.71 -12.25 33.51
C LYS A 93 -24.86 -13.42 33.98
N SER A 94 -23.55 -13.27 34.18
CA SER A 94 -22.68 -14.34 34.66
C SER A 94 -22.73 -14.42 36.19
N PRO A 95 -23.37 -15.44 36.79
CA PRO A 95 -23.27 -15.66 38.22
C PRO A 95 -21.98 -16.44 38.49
N VAL A 96 -20.83 -15.78 38.36
CA VAL A 96 -19.57 -16.32 38.89
C VAL A 96 -19.38 -15.73 40.27
N SER A 97 -19.82 -16.52 41.23
CA SER A 97 -19.49 -16.49 42.66
C SER A 97 -18.03 -16.08 42.93
N ASP A 98 -17.86 -15.15 43.87
CA ASP A 98 -16.71 -15.00 44.79
C ASP A 98 -15.34 -14.51 44.30
N THR A 99 -15.19 -13.96 43.10
CA THR A 99 -13.96 -13.23 42.76
C THR A 99 -14.26 -11.80 42.34
N THR A 100 -13.75 -10.82 43.11
CA THR A 100 -13.79 -9.37 42.87
C THR A 100 -13.04 -8.91 41.61
N LEU A 101 -12.59 -9.83 40.76
CA LEU A 101 -11.72 -9.59 39.60
C LEU A 101 -12.47 -9.92 38.32
N THR A 102 -13.17 -8.93 37.76
CA THR A 102 -13.80 -9.00 36.44
C THR A 102 -12.92 -8.31 35.39
N PRO A 103 -12.82 -8.85 34.16
CA PRO A 103 -12.11 -8.16 33.08
C PRO A 103 -12.70 -6.77 32.82
N MET A 104 -11.85 -5.79 32.54
CA MET A 104 -12.29 -4.47 32.10
C MET A 104 -12.74 -4.53 30.64
N VAL A 105 -13.85 -3.88 30.29
CA VAL A 105 -14.33 -3.79 28.91
C VAL A 105 -14.20 -2.36 28.43
N LEU A 106 -13.35 -2.14 27.44
CA LEU A 106 -13.08 -0.82 26.86
C LEU A 106 -13.29 -0.85 25.35
N THR A 107 -13.69 0.29 24.79
CA THR A 107 -13.52 0.53 23.35
C THR A 107 -12.06 0.90 23.06
N LEU A 108 -11.62 0.84 21.80
CA LEU A 108 -10.26 1.24 21.45
C LEU A 108 -9.95 2.72 21.84
N PRO A 109 -10.85 3.70 21.63
CA PRO A 109 -10.65 5.07 22.14
C PRO A 109 -10.45 5.13 23.65
N GLU A 110 -11.30 4.44 24.42
CA GLU A 110 -11.20 4.44 25.89
C GLU A 110 -9.90 3.80 26.36
N LEU A 111 -9.43 2.73 25.71
CA LEU A 111 -8.14 2.10 26.00
C LEU A 111 -7.00 3.10 25.76
N LEU A 112 -7.01 3.78 24.60
CA LEU A 112 -5.98 4.77 24.26
C LEU A 112 -5.98 5.94 25.23
N GLU A 113 -7.16 6.41 25.65
CA GLU A 113 -7.26 7.51 26.62
C GLU A 113 -6.77 7.10 28.01
N THR A 114 -7.14 5.89 28.46
CA THR A 114 -6.87 5.44 29.83
C THR A 114 -5.43 5.00 30.04
N TYR A 115 -4.83 4.29 29.07
CA TYR A 115 -3.52 3.65 29.23
C TYR A 115 -2.42 4.23 28.34
N PHE A 116 -2.79 4.96 27.29
CA PHE A 116 -1.86 5.43 26.27
C PHE A 116 -2.13 6.89 25.90
N SER A 117 -2.38 7.74 26.90
CA SER A 117 -2.76 9.14 26.71
C SER A 117 -1.78 9.91 25.83
N GLU A 118 -0.48 9.60 25.99
CA GLU A 118 0.63 10.22 25.28
C GLU A 118 0.79 9.77 23.81
N LEU A 119 0.13 8.68 23.40
CA LEU A 119 0.17 8.18 22.02
C LEU A 119 -0.74 9.01 21.09
N THR A 120 -0.46 10.31 21.01
CA THR A 120 -1.23 11.29 20.21
C THR A 120 -1.35 10.89 18.75
N GLN A 121 -0.30 10.36 18.12
CA GLN A 121 -0.35 9.89 16.74
C GLN A 121 -1.33 8.72 16.54
N ALA A 122 -1.38 7.77 17.47
CA ALA A 122 -2.30 6.64 17.40
C ALA A 122 -3.77 7.09 17.54
N LYS A 123 -4.03 8.09 18.40
CA LYS A 123 -5.35 8.71 18.54
C LYS A 123 -5.78 9.42 17.25
N LEU A 124 -4.90 10.25 16.67
CA LEU A 124 -5.16 10.95 15.41
C LEU A 124 -5.41 9.99 14.24
N LEU A 125 -4.62 8.92 14.15
CA LEU A 125 -4.83 7.86 13.16
C LEU A 125 -6.22 7.25 13.32
N PHE A 126 -6.57 6.86 14.55
CA PHE A 126 -7.87 6.24 14.82
C PHE A 126 -9.04 7.16 14.47
N GLU A 127 -8.99 8.43 14.89
CA GLU A 127 -10.03 9.43 14.59
C GLU A 127 -10.18 9.65 13.09
N SER A 128 -9.06 9.81 12.38
CA SER A 128 -9.04 10.01 10.92
C SER A 128 -9.61 8.79 10.19
N LEU A 129 -9.23 7.58 10.60
CA LEU A 129 -9.75 6.32 10.03
C LEU A 129 -11.23 6.14 10.30
N LYS A 130 -11.68 6.40 11.54
CA LYS A 130 -13.09 6.32 11.90
C LYS A 130 -13.93 7.25 11.02
N ALA A 131 -13.51 8.51 10.88
CA ALA A 131 -14.20 9.48 10.02
C ALA A 131 -14.24 9.05 8.55
N SER A 132 -13.14 8.50 8.01
CA SER A 132 -13.06 7.95 6.65
C SER A 132 -14.00 6.77 6.41
N LEU A 133 -14.13 5.87 7.40
CA LEU A 133 -15.02 4.72 7.30
C LEU A 133 -16.50 5.10 7.42
N GLU A 134 -16.82 6.06 8.30
CA GLU A 134 -18.19 6.55 8.53
C GLU A 134 -18.69 7.43 7.38
N SER A 135 -17.81 8.10 6.63
CA SER A 135 -18.21 8.92 5.47
C SER A 135 -18.67 8.10 4.25
N ARG A 136 -18.61 6.77 4.30
CA ARG A 136 -19.09 5.90 3.22
C ARG A 136 -20.62 5.94 3.17
N PRO A 137 -21.23 6.17 1.99
CA PRO A 137 -22.69 6.10 1.87
C PRO A 137 -23.16 4.67 2.21
N VAL A 138 -24.07 4.57 3.19
CA VAL A 138 -24.72 3.32 3.55
C VAL A 138 -25.43 2.78 2.31
N LYS A 139 -25.08 1.56 1.87
CA LYS A 139 -25.88 0.85 0.86
C LYS A 139 -27.25 0.60 1.48
N GLU A 140 -28.26 1.37 1.10
CA GLU A 140 -29.65 1.01 1.37
C GLU A 140 -29.95 -0.33 0.69
N SER A 141 -29.92 -1.40 1.47
CA SER A 141 -30.43 -2.71 1.08
C SER A 141 -31.92 -2.74 1.39
N SER A 142 -32.71 -1.99 0.63
CA SER A 142 -34.18 -2.00 0.70
C SER A 142 -34.77 -2.65 -0.56
N HIS A 143 -34.34 -3.87 -0.89
CA HIS A 143 -35.14 -4.71 -1.77
C HIS A 143 -36.34 -5.27 -1.00
N LYS A 144 -37.48 -4.56 -1.10
CA LYS A 144 -38.79 -5.20 -0.94
C LYS A 144 -38.94 -6.26 -2.06
N PRO A 145 -39.44 -7.46 -1.77
CA PRO A 145 -39.81 -8.40 -2.81
C PRO A 145 -41.07 -7.86 -3.50
N LEU A 146 -40.96 -7.45 -4.75
CA LEU A 146 -42.14 -7.20 -5.57
C LEU A 146 -42.41 -8.45 -6.41
N ASP A 147 -43.64 -8.91 -6.23
CA ASP A 147 -44.28 -10.07 -6.80
C ASP A 147 -44.37 -9.99 -8.34
N SER A 148 -44.63 -11.16 -8.91
CA SER A 148 -44.57 -11.52 -10.32
C SER A 148 -45.34 -10.67 -11.34
N THR A 149 -44.91 -10.89 -12.60
CA THR A 149 -45.67 -11.05 -13.87
C THR A 149 -45.53 -9.98 -14.97
N GLU A 150 -45.20 -10.49 -16.16
CA GLU A 150 -45.43 -10.01 -17.54
C GLU A 150 -44.25 -9.55 -18.41
N SER A 151 -43.79 -10.53 -19.21
CA SER A 151 -43.55 -10.51 -20.67
C SER A 151 -42.96 -9.29 -21.38
N GLY A 152 -41.87 -9.53 -22.11
CA GLY A 152 -41.42 -8.68 -23.21
C GLY A 152 -40.07 -9.13 -23.78
N ASN A 153 -40.07 -10.13 -24.64
CA ASN A 153 -38.93 -10.49 -25.49
C ASN A 153 -38.74 -9.38 -26.54
N GLU A 154 -37.73 -8.53 -26.38
CA GLU A 154 -37.15 -7.77 -27.48
C GLU A 154 -35.63 -7.93 -27.47
N VAL A 155 -35.14 -8.73 -28.42
CA VAL A 155 -33.74 -8.84 -28.78
C VAL A 155 -33.38 -7.57 -29.55
N SER A 156 -32.86 -6.57 -28.84
CA SER A 156 -32.22 -5.41 -29.45
C SER A 156 -30.81 -5.80 -29.93
N SER A 157 -30.70 -5.99 -31.24
CA SER A 157 -29.43 -5.99 -31.97
C SER A 157 -28.86 -4.56 -32.01
N GLY A 158 -28.10 -4.18 -31.00
CA GLY A 158 -27.36 -2.93 -30.94
C GLY A 158 -25.96 -3.17 -30.41
N VAL A 159 -24.94 -2.70 -31.14
CA VAL A 159 -23.55 -2.68 -30.69
C VAL A 159 -23.50 -1.95 -29.34
N PRO A 160 -22.94 -2.53 -28.26
CA PRO A 160 -23.03 -1.90 -26.94
C PRO A 160 -22.10 -0.68 -26.86
N ASP A 161 -22.74 0.47 -26.66
CA ASP A 161 -22.17 1.78 -26.34
C ASP A 161 -21.11 1.73 -25.21
N ILE A 162 -20.25 2.74 -25.22
CA ILE A 162 -19.16 2.96 -24.27
C ILE A 162 -19.50 4.22 -23.44
N PRO A 163 -18.92 4.36 -22.24
CA PRO A 163 -19.39 3.75 -21.00
C PRO A 163 -20.75 4.32 -20.56
N ALA A 164 -21.52 3.56 -19.76
CA ALA A 164 -22.71 4.08 -19.09
C ALA A 164 -22.35 5.39 -18.38
N ALA A 165 -22.96 6.52 -18.78
CA ALA A 165 -22.74 7.80 -18.15
C ALA A 165 -22.93 7.67 -16.62
N PRO A 166 -22.19 8.45 -15.80
CA PRO A 166 -22.41 8.45 -14.36
C PRO A 166 -23.91 8.63 -14.06
N GLN A 167 -24.45 7.81 -13.14
CA GLN A 167 -25.83 8.00 -12.69
C GLN A 167 -25.97 9.40 -12.07
N PRO A 168 -27.18 10.01 -12.08
CA PRO A 168 -27.41 11.31 -11.43
C PRO A 168 -26.84 11.34 -10.00
N GLY A 169 -26.02 12.34 -9.70
CA GLY A 169 -25.35 12.48 -8.40
C GLY A 169 -24.01 11.73 -8.26
N LYS A 170 -23.57 10.98 -9.29
CA LYS A 170 -22.24 10.37 -9.34
C LYS A 170 -21.29 11.16 -10.24
N VAL A 171 -20.03 11.24 -9.84
CA VAL A 171 -18.94 11.86 -10.61
C VAL A 171 -18.35 10.87 -11.61
N TYR A 172 -18.35 9.58 -11.26
CA TYR A 172 -17.82 8.49 -12.06
C TYR A 172 -18.86 7.38 -12.23
N PRO A 173 -18.78 6.55 -13.28
CA PRO A 173 -19.64 5.38 -13.40
C PRO A 173 -19.22 4.26 -12.44
N ASP A 174 -20.18 3.43 -12.04
CA ASP A 174 -19.89 2.29 -11.17
C ASP A 174 -18.98 1.28 -11.89
N HIS A 175 -18.13 0.61 -11.11
CA HIS A 175 -17.35 -0.51 -11.63
C HIS A 175 -18.27 -1.72 -11.86
N LEU A 176 -17.99 -2.49 -12.91
CA LEU A 176 -18.68 -3.75 -13.15
C LEU A 176 -18.40 -4.74 -12.00
N SER A 177 -19.33 -5.65 -11.75
CA SER A 177 -19.14 -6.71 -10.75
C SER A 177 -17.96 -7.60 -11.13
N GLU A 178 -17.29 -8.19 -10.13
CA GLU A 178 -16.15 -9.10 -10.37
C GLU A 178 -16.52 -10.24 -11.33
N ALA A 179 -17.72 -10.81 -11.18
CA ALA A 179 -18.23 -11.83 -12.09
C ALA A 179 -18.36 -11.33 -13.54
N ALA A 180 -18.85 -10.09 -13.73
CA ALA A 180 -18.98 -9.48 -15.05
C ALA A 180 -17.61 -9.15 -15.67
N LEU A 181 -16.64 -8.68 -14.85
CA LEU A 181 -15.26 -8.45 -15.29
C LEU A 181 -14.60 -9.77 -15.75
N LEU A 182 -14.71 -10.83 -14.95
CA LEU A 182 -14.17 -12.15 -15.28
C LEU A 182 -14.86 -12.75 -16.51
N ALA A 183 -16.16 -12.59 -16.66
CA ALA A 183 -16.89 -13.01 -17.86
C ALA A 183 -16.43 -12.23 -19.10
N GLY A 184 -16.26 -10.91 -18.99
CA GLY A 184 -15.74 -10.05 -20.06
C GLY A 184 -14.33 -10.44 -20.50
N LEU A 185 -13.47 -10.83 -19.56
CA LEU A 185 -12.13 -11.36 -19.85
C LEU A 185 -12.20 -12.73 -20.55
N ARG A 186 -13.07 -13.65 -20.09
CA ARG A 186 -13.25 -14.98 -20.71
C ARG A 186 -13.80 -14.92 -22.13
N VAL A 187 -14.71 -13.99 -22.39
CA VAL A 187 -15.33 -13.77 -23.71
C VAL A 187 -14.51 -12.79 -24.56
N HIS A 188 -13.38 -12.29 -24.05
CA HIS A 188 -12.46 -11.38 -24.73
C HIS A 188 -13.08 -10.01 -25.12
N LEU A 189 -14.19 -9.62 -24.49
CA LEU A 189 -14.82 -8.31 -24.68
C LEU A 189 -14.11 -7.21 -23.85
N SER A 190 -13.21 -7.60 -22.95
CA SER A 190 -12.43 -6.71 -22.10
C SER A 190 -11.04 -7.28 -21.92
N LEU A 191 -10.10 -6.42 -21.53
CA LEU A 191 -8.69 -6.75 -21.48
C LEU A 191 -8.09 -6.31 -20.15
N LEU A 192 -7.14 -7.09 -19.64
CA LEU A 192 -6.47 -6.87 -18.36
C LEU A 192 -5.15 -6.11 -18.55
N PHE A 193 -4.97 -5.04 -17.80
CA PHE A 193 -3.83 -4.13 -17.92
C PHE A 193 -3.31 -3.66 -16.56
N PHE A 194 -2.01 -3.37 -16.50
CA PHE A 194 -1.47 -2.51 -15.45
C PHE A 194 -1.55 -1.06 -15.92
N LEU A 195 -2.07 -0.18 -15.07
CA LEU A 195 -2.03 1.24 -15.35
C LEU A 195 -0.63 1.77 -14.98
N SER A 196 0.12 2.29 -15.96
CA SER A 196 1.41 2.96 -15.73
C SER A 196 1.48 4.22 -16.60
N PRO A 197 1.70 5.42 -16.06
CA PRO A 197 1.89 6.59 -16.89
C PRO A 197 3.33 6.68 -17.39
N PRO A 198 3.57 7.00 -18.68
CA PRO A 198 4.58 8.00 -18.99
C PRO A 198 4.05 9.39 -18.62
N LEU A 199 4.94 10.37 -18.46
CA LEU A 199 4.58 11.78 -18.40
C LEU A 199 3.74 12.12 -19.66
N ALA A 200 2.42 12.05 -19.51
CA ALA A 200 1.34 12.22 -20.49
C ALA A 200 1.39 11.39 -21.80
N PRO A 201 0.27 10.78 -22.23
CA PRO A 201 -0.94 10.40 -21.47
C PRO A 201 -0.69 9.16 -20.60
N SER A 202 -1.50 8.94 -19.55
CA SER A 202 -1.44 7.70 -18.77
C SER A 202 -1.61 6.49 -19.68
N CYS A 203 -0.62 5.60 -19.69
CA CYS A 203 -0.63 4.40 -20.50
C CYS A 203 -1.16 3.23 -19.68
N ALA A 204 -1.81 2.28 -20.33
CA ALA A 204 -2.09 0.98 -19.77
C ALA A 204 -1.24 -0.03 -20.55
N HIS A 205 -0.41 -0.79 -19.85
CA HIS A 205 0.41 -1.86 -20.45
C HIS A 205 -0.30 -3.21 -20.29
N LEU A 206 -0.40 -3.97 -21.39
CA LEU A 206 -1.03 -5.29 -21.37
C LEU A 206 -0.35 -6.18 -20.33
N SER A 207 -1.15 -6.85 -19.50
CA SER A 207 -0.65 -7.97 -18.70
C SER A 207 -0.21 -9.09 -19.64
N ALA A 208 0.97 -9.69 -19.40
CA ALA A 208 1.67 -10.63 -20.28
C ALA A 208 0.86 -11.90 -20.68
N SER A 209 -0.35 -12.11 -20.15
CA SER A 209 -1.18 -13.31 -20.37
C SER A 209 -2.30 -13.16 -21.42
N THR A 210 -2.60 -11.97 -21.94
CA THR A 210 -3.89 -11.70 -22.63
C THR A 210 -3.86 -11.70 -24.18
N VAL A 211 -2.70 -11.73 -24.85
CA VAL A 211 -2.57 -11.40 -26.30
C VAL A 211 -2.84 -12.58 -27.27
N LYS A 212 -3.19 -13.77 -26.81
CA LYS A 212 -3.19 -14.95 -27.72
C LYS A 212 -4.42 -15.13 -28.62
N HIS A 213 -5.52 -14.38 -28.48
CA HIS A 213 -6.80 -14.80 -29.11
C HIS A 213 -7.68 -13.75 -29.82
N GLN A 214 -7.20 -12.55 -30.16
CA GLN A 214 -7.94 -11.59 -31.01
C GLN A 214 -7.16 -11.15 -32.26
N PRO A 215 -7.54 -11.62 -33.47
CA PRO A 215 -6.87 -11.25 -34.73
C PRO A 215 -6.97 -9.76 -35.07
N GLU A 216 -8.09 -9.11 -34.75
CA GLU A 216 -8.32 -7.68 -35.06
C GLU A 216 -7.50 -6.73 -34.16
N LEU A 217 -7.21 -7.15 -32.93
CA LEU A 217 -6.28 -6.46 -32.03
C LEU A 217 -4.83 -6.70 -32.41
N LYS A 218 -4.54 -7.80 -33.12
CA LYS A 218 -3.20 -8.16 -33.55
C LYS A 218 -2.63 -7.08 -34.46
N ASP A 219 -3.41 -6.52 -35.38
CA ASP A 219 -2.94 -5.46 -36.28
C ASP A 219 -2.83 -4.09 -35.58
N ALA A 220 -3.70 -3.79 -34.60
CA ALA A 220 -3.69 -2.53 -33.86
C ALA A 220 -2.63 -2.47 -32.74
N LEU A 221 -2.30 -3.62 -32.13
CA LEU A 221 -1.30 -3.76 -31.06
C LEU A 221 0.01 -4.41 -31.55
N ALA A 222 0.11 -4.83 -32.81
CA ALA A 222 1.31 -5.46 -33.39
C ALA A 222 2.57 -4.60 -33.25
N SER A 223 2.42 -3.27 -33.18
CA SER A 223 3.54 -2.34 -33.04
C SER A 223 3.67 -1.73 -31.65
N ARG A 224 2.61 -1.73 -30.82
CA ARG A 224 2.60 -1.16 -29.46
C ARG A 224 1.67 -1.92 -28.53
N SER A 225 2.19 -2.36 -27.38
CA SER A 225 1.43 -3.06 -26.32
C SER A 225 0.73 -2.09 -25.36
N GLU A 226 0.32 -0.93 -25.87
CA GLU A 226 -0.03 0.26 -25.09
C GLU A 226 -1.40 0.80 -25.50
N ILE A 227 -2.26 1.03 -24.52
CA ILE A 227 -3.55 1.72 -24.69
C ILE A 227 -3.51 3.00 -23.88
N ALA A 228 -3.85 4.13 -24.50
CA ALA A 228 -3.95 5.40 -23.82
C ALA A 228 -5.28 5.53 -23.05
N VAL A 229 -5.21 6.01 -21.81
CA VAL A 229 -6.39 6.31 -20.98
C VAL A 229 -6.34 7.80 -20.61
N HIS A 230 -7.15 8.61 -21.28
CA HIS A 230 -7.08 10.05 -21.16
C HIS A 230 -8.02 10.60 -20.09
N GLY A 231 -7.48 11.42 -19.19
CA GLY A 231 -8.26 12.15 -18.20
C GLY A 231 -8.79 11.30 -17.03
N MET A 232 -9.21 11.98 -15.96
CA MET A 232 -9.64 11.32 -14.73
C MET A 232 -10.90 10.47 -14.91
N GLN A 233 -11.80 10.90 -15.80
CA GLN A 233 -13.05 10.19 -16.06
C GLN A 233 -12.81 8.82 -16.69
N LEU A 234 -11.94 8.73 -17.70
CA LEU A 234 -11.66 7.45 -18.35
C LEU A 234 -10.80 6.51 -17.49
N ARG A 235 -9.99 7.06 -16.59
CA ARG A 235 -9.28 6.28 -15.55
C ARG A 235 -10.23 5.68 -14.52
N ASN A 236 -11.45 6.24 -14.37
CA ASN A 236 -12.52 5.73 -13.52
C ASN A 236 -12.03 5.21 -12.16
N ARG A 237 -11.48 6.14 -11.34
CA ARG A 237 -11.00 5.86 -9.98
C ARG A 237 -9.88 4.81 -9.89
N ALA A 238 -9.12 4.58 -10.96
CA ALA A 238 -7.86 3.84 -10.93
C ALA A 238 -6.68 4.77 -10.64
N ILE A 239 -5.68 4.27 -9.93
CA ILE A 239 -4.42 4.97 -9.67
C ILE A 239 -3.22 4.21 -10.25
N ASP A 240 -2.04 4.82 -10.19
CA ASP A 240 -0.80 4.24 -10.69
C ASP A 240 -0.50 2.86 -10.08
N GLY A 241 -0.16 1.90 -10.95
CA GLY A 241 0.11 0.50 -10.61
C GLY A 241 -1.12 -0.35 -10.31
N ASP A 242 -2.34 0.19 -10.34
CA ASP A 242 -3.57 -0.61 -10.24
C ASP A 242 -3.66 -1.61 -11.40
N LEU A 243 -4.16 -2.81 -11.09
CA LEU A 243 -4.52 -3.83 -12.06
C LEU A 243 -5.97 -3.60 -12.50
N VAL A 244 -6.16 -3.13 -13.73
CA VAL A 244 -7.42 -2.64 -14.25
C VAL A 244 -7.95 -3.49 -15.41
N VAL A 245 -9.27 -3.47 -15.58
CA VAL A 245 -9.94 -3.99 -16.77
C VAL A 245 -10.39 -2.82 -17.63
N LEU A 246 -10.00 -2.84 -18.89
CA LEU A 246 -10.30 -1.81 -19.86
C LEU A 246 -11.26 -2.33 -20.94
N ARG A 247 -12.09 -1.42 -21.44
CA ARG A 247 -12.79 -1.56 -22.72
C ARG A 247 -12.22 -0.52 -23.70
N LEU A 248 -12.00 -0.93 -24.94
CA LEU A 248 -11.53 -0.03 -25.99
C LEU A 248 -12.61 0.99 -26.37
N LEU A 249 -12.17 2.23 -26.61
CA LEU A 249 -12.99 3.26 -27.22
C LEU A 249 -13.18 2.99 -28.71
N PRO A 250 -14.25 3.51 -29.37
CA PRO A 250 -14.39 3.41 -30.81
C PRO A 250 -13.20 4.09 -31.49
N ARG A 251 -12.78 3.60 -32.66
CA ARG A 251 -11.63 4.15 -33.41
C ARG A 251 -11.75 5.65 -33.69
N ALA A 252 -12.97 6.17 -33.83
CA ALA A 252 -13.23 7.60 -34.01
C ALA A 252 -12.82 8.46 -32.80
N GLN A 253 -12.71 7.87 -31.61
CA GLN A 253 -12.31 8.54 -30.37
C GLN A 253 -10.83 8.27 -30.02
N TRP A 254 -10.06 7.67 -30.93
CA TRP A 254 -8.64 7.47 -30.75
C TRP A 254 -7.90 8.77 -31.03
N THR A 255 -6.96 9.11 -30.15
CA THR A 255 -6.29 10.42 -30.18
C THR A 255 -4.96 10.32 -30.91
N ALA A 256 -4.62 11.39 -31.64
CA ALA A 256 -3.29 11.59 -32.22
C ALA A 256 -2.30 11.99 -31.11
N VAL A 257 -1.16 11.32 -31.02
CA VAL A 257 -0.12 11.75 -30.07
C VAL A 257 0.57 12.99 -30.64
N SER A 258 0.34 14.16 -30.03
CA SER A 258 1.20 15.32 -30.25
C SER A 258 2.35 15.28 -29.24
N SER A 259 3.57 15.49 -29.72
CA SER A 259 4.80 15.44 -28.93
C SER A 259 5.03 16.67 -28.03
N ASN A 260 4.01 17.53 -27.84
CA ASN A 260 4.16 18.80 -27.12
C ASN A 260 3.40 18.78 -25.79
N ILE A 261 4.09 18.32 -24.74
CA ILE A 261 3.61 18.27 -23.36
C ILE A 261 4.19 19.48 -22.62
N THR A 262 3.51 20.63 -22.64
CA THR A 262 3.83 21.74 -21.69
C THR A 262 2.71 22.77 -21.47
N ALA A 263 1.70 22.89 -22.34
CA ALA A 263 0.77 24.04 -22.25
C ALA A 263 -0.68 23.73 -21.87
N ALA A 264 -1.15 22.47 -21.95
CA ALA A 264 -2.58 22.17 -21.83
C ALA A 264 -3.05 21.82 -20.40
N GLU A 265 -2.17 21.40 -19.49
CA GLU A 265 -2.58 20.92 -18.15
C GLU A 265 -2.58 22.01 -17.07
N ASN A 266 -1.89 23.14 -17.28
CA ASN A 266 -1.96 24.27 -16.35
C ASN A 266 -3.35 24.95 -16.36
N ASN A 267 -4.11 24.82 -17.44
CA ASN A 267 -5.43 25.46 -17.58
C ASN A 267 -6.61 24.59 -17.10
N ALA A 268 -6.41 23.33 -16.74
CA ALA A 268 -7.51 22.48 -16.26
C ALA A 268 -7.67 22.47 -14.73
N ALA A 269 -6.69 22.99 -13.99
CA ALA A 269 -6.74 23.13 -12.54
C ALA A 269 -7.32 24.47 -12.07
N GLU A 270 -7.40 25.49 -12.94
CA GLU A 270 -7.87 26.84 -12.58
C GLU A 270 -9.29 27.20 -13.07
N VAL A 271 -9.95 26.40 -13.94
CA VAL A 271 -11.26 26.79 -14.53
C VAL A 271 -12.47 26.27 -13.73
N VAL A 272 -12.37 26.23 -12.40
CA VAL A 272 -13.55 26.00 -11.53
C VAL A 272 -13.92 27.23 -10.71
N ASP A 273 -13.19 28.35 -10.84
CA ASP A 273 -13.60 29.62 -10.23
C ASP A 273 -13.85 30.69 -11.29
N THR A 274 -14.92 31.46 -11.09
CA THR A 274 -15.42 32.60 -11.88
C THR A 274 -16.19 32.30 -13.18
N ALA A 275 -17.50 32.09 -13.02
CA ALA A 275 -18.48 32.49 -14.01
C ALA A 275 -18.68 34.02 -13.96
N ALA A 276 -18.17 34.78 -14.94
CA ALA A 276 -18.74 36.03 -15.51
C ALA A 276 -17.66 36.87 -16.23
N GLY A 277 -17.73 37.00 -17.56
CA GLY A 277 -16.98 38.02 -18.32
C GLY A 277 -16.71 37.66 -19.79
N PRO A 278 -16.75 38.61 -20.74
CA PRO A 278 -16.80 38.33 -22.18
C PRO A 278 -15.43 38.05 -22.80
N VAL A 279 -15.47 37.23 -23.85
CA VAL A 279 -14.34 36.69 -24.63
C VAL A 279 -13.67 37.77 -25.48
N GLU A 280 -12.37 38.00 -25.29
CA GLU A 280 -11.49 38.66 -26.27
C GLU A 280 -10.68 37.60 -27.05
N THR A 281 -10.68 37.72 -28.37
CA THR A 281 -10.02 36.82 -29.33
C THR A 281 -8.49 37.02 -29.38
N PRO A 282 -7.67 35.94 -29.38
CA PRO A 282 -6.21 36.04 -29.57
C PRO A 282 -5.82 36.13 -31.06
N PRO A 283 -4.61 36.63 -31.40
CA PRO A 283 -4.21 36.96 -32.76
C PRO A 283 -3.77 35.73 -33.59
N VAL A 284 -4.02 35.82 -34.89
CA VAL A 284 -3.67 34.83 -35.91
C VAL A 284 -2.16 34.84 -36.16
N VAL A 285 -1.51 33.68 -36.04
CA VAL A 285 -0.14 33.43 -36.51
C VAL A 285 -0.22 32.31 -37.56
N ASP A 286 0.40 32.55 -38.71
CA ASP A 286 0.31 31.71 -39.91
C ASP A 286 0.81 30.27 -39.70
N PRO A 287 0.15 29.25 -40.28
CA PRO A 287 0.54 27.85 -40.09
C PRO A 287 1.71 27.48 -41.02
N VAL A 288 2.84 27.10 -40.44
CA VAL A 288 3.91 26.39 -41.14
C VAL A 288 3.53 24.91 -41.21
N GLU A 289 3.26 24.40 -42.41
CA GLU A 289 2.94 22.99 -42.66
C GLU A 289 4.17 22.09 -42.45
N PHE A 290 4.22 21.41 -41.30
CA PHE A 290 5.06 20.22 -41.11
C PHE A 290 4.18 18.97 -41.25
N THR A 291 4.38 18.21 -42.32
CA THR A 291 3.72 16.93 -42.57
C THR A 291 4.30 15.84 -41.65
N SER A 292 3.90 15.86 -40.38
CA SER A 292 4.12 14.74 -39.47
C SER A 292 3.01 13.71 -39.68
N SER A 293 3.39 12.46 -40.00
CA SER A 293 2.46 11.34 -40.13
C SER A 293 1.74 11.11 -38.80
N VAL A 294 0.48 11.53 -38.71
CA VAL A 294 -0.36 11.35 -37.53
C VAL A 294 -0.64 9.86 -37.34
N THR A 295 0.04 9.23 -36.38
CA THR A 295 -0.31 7.88 -35.92
C THR A 295 -1.28 8.03 -34.74
N THR A 296 -2.49 7.50 -34.91
CA THR A 296 -3.50 7.47 -33.84
C THR A 296 -3.17 6.34 -32.86
N VAL A 297 -3.29 6.60 -31.56
CA VAL A 297 -3.04 5.60 -30.51
C VAL A 297 -4.37 5.03 -30.03
N PRO A 298 -4.49 3.69 -29.84
CA PRO A 298 -5.68 3.08 -29.25
C PRO A 298 -6.00 3.68 -27.88
N CYS A 299 -7.25 4.12 -27.69
CA CYS A 299 -7.71 4.66 -26.41
C CYS A 299 -8.69 3.72 -25.72
N GLY A 300 -8.71 3.73 -24.38
CA GLY A 300 -9.55 2.86 -23.57
C GLY A 300 -10.18 3.55 -22.36
N PHE A 301 -11.13 2.85 -21.75
CA PHE A 301 -11.89 3.26 -20.57
C PHE A 301 -11.85 2.17 -19.50
N VAL A 302 -11.57 2.54 -18.24
CA VAL A 302 -11.50 1.60 -17.11
C VAL A 302 -12.91 1.23 -16.65
N VAL A 303 -13.28 -0.03 -16.83
CA VAL A 303 -14.60 -0.57 -16.41
C VAL A 303 -14.57 -1.20 -15.02
N GLY A 304 -13.38 -1.46 -14.47
CA GLY A 304 -13.20 -1.98 -13.12
C GLY A 304 -11.74 -2.12 -12.71
N VAL A 305 -11.52 -2.23 -11.41
CA VAL A 305 -10.18 -2.43 -10.82
C VAL A 305 -10.17 -3.74 -10.06
N ILE A 306 -9.37 -4.70 -10.53
CA ILE A 306 -9.26 -6.05 -9.95
C ILE A 306 -8.25 -6.08 -8.81
N GLY A 307 -7.14 -5.35 -8.95
CA GLY A 307 -6.09 -5.27 -7.95
C GLY A 307 -5.75 -3.82 -7.65
N ARG A 308 -5.82 -3.43 -6.38
CA ARG A 308 -5.37 -2.11 -5.93
C ARG A 308 -3.88 -2.13 -5.59
N ASN A 309 -3.15 -1.11 -6.01
CA ASN A 309 -1.76 -0.86 -5.63
C ASN A 309 -1.64 0.29 -4.63
N TRP A 310 -2.62 0.38 -3.73
CA TRP A 310 -2.66 1.42 -2.71
C TRP A 310 -1.58 1.18 -1.66
N ARG A 311 -0.81 2.22 -1.37
CA ARG A 311 0.27 2.19 -0.39
C ARG A 311 0.15 3.37 0.58
N ASP A 312 1.18 3.55 1.39
CA ASP A 312 1.36 4.77 2.17
C ASP A 312 1.89 5.87 1.25
N TYR A 313 1.23 7.03 1.30
CA TYR A 313 1.55 8.20 0.50
C TYR A 313 1.95 9.34 1.42
N VAL A 314 3.14 9.89 1.21
CA VAL A 314 3.58 11.10 1.87
C VAL A 314 2.85 12.28 1.23
N CYS A 315 2.24 13.11 2.05
CA CYS A 315 1.42 14.23 1.63
C CYS A 315 1.84 15.53 2.32
N ALA A 316 1.42 16.64 1.74
CA ALA A 316 1.39 17.96 2.35
C ALA A 316 -0.03 18.55 2.26
N TYR A 317 -0.34 19.49 3.14
CA TYR A 317 -1.59 20.24 3.11
C TYR A 317 -1.30 21.73 2.91
N VAL A 318 -1.94 22.33 1.92
CA VAL A 318 -1.89 23.78 1.68
C VAL A 318 -3.31 24.30 1.91
N PRO A 319 -3.57 25.07 2.98
CA PRO A 319 -4.84 25.73 3.19
C PRO A 319 -5.14 26.71 2.06
N ASN A 320 -6.40 26.81 1.64
CA ASN A 320 -6.80 27.88 0.72
C ASN A 320 -6.83 29.21 1.48
N GLU A 321 -6.22 30.26 0.92
CA GLU A 321 -6.17 31.58 1.57
C GLU A 321 -7.54 32.24 1.73
N SER A 322 -8.52 31.83 0.91
CA SER A 322 -9.89 32.37 0.94
C SER A 322 -10.80 31.70 1.96
N ASP A 323 -10.43 30.52 2.47
CA ASP A 323 -11.24 29.77 3.42
C ASP A 323 -10.92 30.18 4.86
N ALA A 324 -11.94 30.15 5.74
CA ALA A 324 -11.71 30.35 7.16
C ALA A 324 -10.74 29.29 7.71
N PRO A 325 -9.88 29.61 8.69
CA PRO A 325 -8.98 28.62 9.29
C PRO A 325 -9.77 27.41 9.82
N ILE A 326 -9.59 26.26 9.18
CA ILE A 326 -10.17 24.99 9.63
C ILE A 326 -9.12 24.36 10.54
N GLU A 327 -9.45 24.17 11.83
CA GLU A 327 -8.61 23.36 12.73
C GLU A 327 -9.06 21.90 12.73
N THR A 328 -10.38 21.67 12.79
CA THR A 328 -11.00 20.35 12.72
C THR A 328 -11.93 20.25 11.52
N GLY A 329 -11.71 19.25 10.68
CA GLY A 329 -12.57 18.97 9.54
C GLY A 329 -11.88 18.17 8.44
N TRP A 330 -12.50 18.18 7.27
CA TRP A 330 -11.98 17.55 6.06
C TRP A 330 -11.01 18.48 5.33
N ILE A 331 -9.80 18.00 5.09
CA ILE A 331 -8.79 18.66 4.26
C ILE A 331 -8.52 17.85 3.00
N LEU A 332 -7.91 18.51 2.01
CA LEU A 332 -7.49 17.88 0.76
C LEU A 332 -5.95 17.77 0.75
N ALA A 333 -5.46 16.61 1.16
CA ALA A 333 -4.04 16.30 1.21
C ALA A 333 -3.49 16.12 -0.21
N THR A 334 -2.33 16.73 -0.49
CA THR A 334 -1.64 16.65 -1.77
C THR A 334 -0.48 15.66 -1.65
N PRO A 335 -0.55 14.49 -2.32
CA PRO A 335 0.55 13.53 -2.33
C PRO A 335 1.83 14.12 -2.94
N TRP A 336 2.97 13.66 -2.46
CA TRP A 336 4.28 13.98 -3.00
C TRP A 336 4.43 13.42 -4.42
N ASP A 337 3.95 12.18 -4.63
CA ASP A 337 3.85 11.57 -5.94
C ASP A 337 2.71 12.19 -6.75
N ARG A 338 3.06 13.02 -7.75
CA ARG A 338 2.10 13.73 -8.62
C ARG A 338 1.21 12.81 -9.45
N ARG A 339 1.51 11.51 -9.54
CA ARG A 339 0.67 10.52 -10.21
C ARG A 339 -0.57 10.17 -9.38
N ILE A 340 -0.54 10.44 -8.08
CA ILE A 340 -1.61 10.12 -7.15
C ILE A 340 -2.53 11.35 -7.01
N PRO A 341 -3.85 11.19 -7.15
CA PRO A 341 -4.79 12.30 -6.97
C PRO A 341 -4.77 12.78 -5.50
N ARG A 342 -5.17 14.03 -5.30
CA ARG A 342 -5.37 14.58 -3.95
C ARG A 342 -6.37 13.72 -3.15
N ILE A 343 -6.14 13.58 -1.85
CA ILE A 343 -6.86 12.65 -0.97
C ILE A 343 -7.63 13.44 0.10
N ARG A 344 -8.91 13.12 0.30
CA ARG A 344 -9.71 13.69 1.39
C ARG A 344 -9.35 13.01 2.69
N VAL A 345 -8.95 13.79 3.69
CA VAL A 345 -8.53 13.30 5.01
C VAL A 345 -9.22 14.13 6.08
N HIS A 346 -9.80 13.48 7.09
CA HIS A 346 -10.32 14.15 8.27
C HIS A 346 -9.19 14.35 9.30
N THR A 347 -9.09 15.55 9.88
CA THR A 347 -8.09 15.88 10.90
C THR A 347 -8.66 16.84 11.94
N THR A 348 -8.10 16.83 13.14
CA THR A 348 -8.36 17.78 14.23
C THR A 348 -7.21 18.79 14.42
N GLN A 349 -6.16 18.70 13.59
CA GLN A 349 -4.93 19.49 13.71
C GLN A 349 -4.47 20.04 12.34
N ALA A 350 -5.39 20.60 11.56
CA ALA A 350 -5.11 21.07 10.20
C ALA A 350 -4.03 22.16 10.15
N SER A 351 -3.97 23.07 11.14
CA SER A 351 -2.91 24.09 11.21
C SER A 351 -1.51 23.47 11.33
N LYS A 352 -1.36 22.42 12.16
CA LYS A 352 -0.10 21.69 12.30
C LYS A 352 0.29 20.97 11.00
N LEU A 353 -0.65 20.25 10.40
CA LEU A 353 -0.41 19.51 9.15
C LEU A 353 -0.07 20.42 7.96
N SER A 354 -0.43 21.70 8.01
CA SER A 354 -0.03 22.67 6.98
C SER A 354 1.49 22.92 6.91
N GLN A 355 2.22 22.60 7.99
CA GLN A 355 3.65 22.84 8.10
C GLN A 355 4.49 21.56 8.06
N GLU A 356 3.84 20.39 7.99
CA GLU A 356 4.49 19.09 8.14
C GLU A 356 4.27 18.19 6.91
N ARG A 357 5.23 17.29 6.67
CA ARG A 357 5.01 16.11 5.83
C ARG A 357 4.32 15.05 6.69
N PHE A 358 3.29 14.42 6.15
CA PHE A 358 2.57 13.36 6.85
C PHE A 358 2.16 12.24 5.91
N VAL A 359 1.97 11.06 6.46
CA VAL A 359 1.60 9.87 5.70
C VAL A 359 0.08 9.70 5.72
N VAL A 360 -0.48 9.43 4.55
CA VAL A 360 -1.90 9.15 4.32
C VAL A 360 -2.03 7.79 3.64
N ARG A 361 -3.07 7.04 4.02
CA ARG A 361 -3.47 5.81 3.34
C ARG A 361 -4.88 5.94 2.79
N ILE A 362 -5.07 5.55 1.54
CA ILE A 362 -6.38 5.54 0.88
C ILE A 362 -7.23 4.37 1.42
N ASP A 363 -8.48 4.65 1.74
CA ASP A 363 -9.44 3.68 2.27
C ASP A 363 -10.50 3.27 1.24
N SER A 364 -11.00 4.24 0.47
CA SER A 364 -12.04 4.03 -0.53
C SER A 364 -12.12 5.19 -1.53
N TRP A 365 -12.67 4.91 -2.70
CA TRP A 365 -13.01 5.95 -3.67
C TRP A 365 -14.39 5.66 -4.26
N ASP A 366 -15.39 6.33 -3.70
CA ASP A 366 -16.78 6.19 -4.12
C ASP A 366 -17.06 6.92 -5.43
N ALA A 367 -18.01 6.40 -6.21
CA ALA A 367 -18.38 6.96 -7.50
C ALA A 367 -18.93 8.40 -7.43
N GLY A 368 -19.48 8.81 -6.28
CA GLY A 368 -19.95 10.18 -6.03
C GLY A 368 -18.87 11.17 -5.59
N SER A 369 -17.65 10.72 -5.29
CA SER A 369 -16.59 11.59 -4.81
C SER A 369 -15.55 11.86 -5.89
N THR A 370 -15.22 13.12 -6.12
CA THR A 370 -14.13 13.53 -7.04
C THR A 370 -12.77 13.02 -6.59
N TYR A 371 -12.56 12.89 -5.27
CA TYR A 371 -11.29 12.50 -4.64
C TYR A 371 -11.46 11.23 -3.80
N PRO A 372 -10.43 10.37 -3.68
CA PRO A 372 -10.44 9.27 -2.73
C PRO A 372 -10.53 9.76 -1.29
N HIS A 373 -11.16 8.96 -0.44
CA HIS A 373 -11.11 9.10 1.02
C HIS A 373 -9.93 8.29 1.56
N GLY A 374 -9.21 8.88 2.51
CA GLY A 374 -8.13 8.23 3.22
C GLY A 374 -8.04 8.74 4.65
N HIS A 375 -7.12 8.15 5.40
CA HIS A 375 -6.84 8.53 6.77
C HIS A 375 -5.37 8.88 6.97
N PHE A 376 -5.15 9.74 7.95
CA PHE A 376 -3.83 10.04 8.50
C PHE A 376 -3.23 8.78 9.15
N VAL A 377 -1.94 8.53 8.92
CA VAL A 377 -1.18 7.44 9.53
C VAL A 377 -0.19 7.97 10.56
N GLN A 378 0.69 8.89 10.15
CA GLN A 378 1.70 9.48 11.03
C GLN A 378 2.22 10.81 10.46
N SER A 379 2.76 11.67 11.32
CA SER A 379 3.53 12.84 10.89
C SER A 379 5.00 12.46 10.79
N LEU A 380 5.68 12.93 9.75
CA LEU A 380 7.11 12.73 9.54
C LEU A 380 7.93 13.86 10.16
N GLY A 381 7.47 15.11 10.00
CA GLY A 381 8.17 16.29 10.50
C GLY A 381 7.93 17.52 9.63
N ARG A 382 8.68 18.60 9.91
CA ARG A 382 8.49 19.90 9.24
C ARG A 382 8.91 19.84 7.78
N ILE A 383 8.13 20.47 6.90
CA ILE A 383 8.48 20.58 5.47
C ILE A 383 9.83 21.31 5.32
N GLY A 384 10.72 20.76 4.50
CA GLY A 384 12.05 21.31 4.23
C GLY A 384 13.12 20.93 5.26
N ASP A 385 12.78 20.21 6.31
CA ASP A 385 13.76 19.59 7.20
C ASP A 385 14.46 18.39 6.53
N LEU A 386 15.78 18.27 6.70
CA LEU A 386 16.59 17.27 5.99
C LEU A 386 16.17 15.84 6.30
N GLU A 387 15.95 15.53 7.58
CA GLU A 387 15.55 14.19 8.01
C GLU A 387 14.14 13.87 7.49
N THR A 388 13.24 14.84 7.55
CA THR A 388 11.86 14.71 7.05
C THR A 388 11.80 14.44 5.54
N GLU A 389 12.56 15.19 4.73
CA GLU A 389 12.59 14.98 3.27
C GLU A 389 13.34 13.69 2.89
N THR A 390 14.35 13.29 3.68
CA THR A 390 15.02 11.99 3.53
C THR A 390 14.04 10.85 3.76
N GLN A 391 13.30 10.86 4.88
CA GLN A 391 12.24 9.88 5.15
C GLN A 391 11.15 9.88 4.09
N THR A 392 10.79 11.05 3.56
CA THR A 392 9.82 11.18 2.46
C THR A 392 10.26 10.38 1.23
N LEU A 393 11.52 10.54 0.81
CA LEU A 393 12.07 9.78 -0.32
C LEU A 393 12.05 8.28 -0.07
N LEU A 394 12.42 7.86 1.13
CA LEU A 394 12.51 6.45 1.51
C LEU A 394 11.13 5.77 1.48
N ILE A 395 10.11 6.42 2.06
CA ILE A 395 8.73 5.91 2.08
C ILE A 395 8.14 5.85 0.67
N GLU A 396 8.30 6.91 -0.13
CA GLU A 396 7.74 6.98 -1.49
C GLU A 396 8.34 5.92 -2.43
N HIS A 397 9.59 5.52 -2.21
CA HIS A 397 10.26 4.47 -2.96
C HIS A 397 10.15 3.07 -2.31
N ASN A 398 9.30 2.93 -1.29
CA ASN A 398 9.11 1.69 -0.53
C ASN A 398 10.42 1.08 0.02
N LEU A 399 11.38 1.93 0.39
CA LEU A 399 12.62 1.52 1.03
C LEU A 399 12.36 1.33 2.52
N ALA A 400 12.25 0.06 2.94
CA ALA A 400 11.95 -0.30 4.31
C ALA A 400 13.14 0.01 5.24
N ILE A 401 13.10 1.16 5.91
CA ILE A 401 14.04 1.48 6.99
C ILE A 401 13.36 1.21 8.31
N ARG A 402 13.51 -0.03 8.75
CA ARG A 402 13.18 -0.44 10.12
C ARG A 402 14.48 -0.75 10.83
N ALA A 403 14.52 -0.44 12.13
CA ALA A 403 15.56 -0.99 12.97
C ALA A 403 15.55 -2.52 12.84
N PHE A 404 16.74 -3.14 12.91
CA PHE A 404 16.84 -4.59 13.00
C PHE A 404 16.06 -5.06 14.23
N SER A 405 15.30 -6.15 14.06
CA SER A 405 14.58 -6.76 15.17
C SER A 405 15.54 -7.36 16.18
N ASP A 406 15.10 -7.51 17.44
CA ASP A 406 15.90 -8.18 18.48
C ASP A 406 16.31 -9.60 18.07
N ALA A 407 15.46 -10.31 17.33
CA ALA A 407 15.79 -11.63 16.78
C ALA A 407 17.00 -11.55 15.83
N GLN A 408 17.00 -10.59 14.91
CA GLN A 408 18.13 -10.36 13.98
C GLN A 408 19.38 -9.91 14.72
N LEU A 409 19.25 -9.03 15.72
CA LEU A 409 20.39 -8.58 16.53
C LEU A 409 20.95 -9.71 17.41
N ASN A 410 20.10 -10.60 17.92
CA ASN A 410 20.52 -11.75 18.72
C ASN A 410 21.33 -12.77 17.93
N GLU A 411 21.11 -12.90 16.61
CA GLU A 411 21.98 -13.72 15.74
C GLU A 411 23.43 -13.21 15.74
N LEU A 412 23.62 -11.91 15.96
CA LEU A 412 24.94 -11.25 16.04
C LEU A 412 25.48 -11.13 17.47
N ALA A 413 24.73 -11.54 18.50
CA ALA A 413 25.13 -11.44 19.90
C ALA A 413 26.53 -12.05 20.21
N PRO A 414 26.94 -13.18 19.60
CA PRO A 414 28.29 -13.73 19.80
C PRO A 414 29.44 -12.80 19.35
N TYR A 415 29.15 -11.84 18.47
CA TYR A 415 30.08 -10.90 17.85
C TYR A 415 29.93 -9.46 18.37
N SER A 416 29.20 -9.29 19.48
CA SER A 416 29.04 -7.97 20.10
C SER A 416 30.39 -7.36 20.48
N ALA A 417 30.43 -6.02 20.63
CA ALA A 417 31.64 -5.29 21.04
C ALA A 417 32.29 -5.81 22.33
N VAL A 418 31.53 -6.53 23.17
CA VAL A 418 32.01 -7.18 24.40
C VAL A 418 32.92 -8.38 24.10
N ARG A 419 32.80 -8.99 22.92
CA ARG A 419 33.57 -10.15 22.50
C ARG A 419 34.11 -9.93 21.07
N PRO A 420 35.26 -9.25 20.93
CA PRO A 420 35.85 -9.00 19.63
C PRO A 420 36.04 -10.31 18.86
N TRP A 421 35.55 -10.32 17.62
CA TRP A 421 35.68 -11.49 16.76
C TRP A 421 37.14 -11.74 16.42
N HIS A 422 37.52 -13.01 16.43
CA HIS A 422 38.82 -13.49 15.96
C HIS A 422 38.59 -14.68 15.04
N VAL A 423 39.43 -14.82 14.01
CA VAL A 423 39.41 -15.99 13.14
C VAL A 423 39.67 -17.24 13.98
N ASP A 424 38.83 -18.28 13.83
CA ASP A 424 39.02 -19.54 14.53
C ASP A 424 40.33 -20.23 14.06
N PRO A 425 41.26 -20.59 14.97
CA PRO A 425 42.49 -21.29 14.62
C PRO A 425 42.28 -22.61 13.86
N VAL A 426 41.13 -23.26 14.03
CA VAL A 426 40.76 -24.46 13.25
C VAL A 426 40.54 -24.09 11.79
N GLU A 427 39.89 -22.96 11.51
CA GLU A 427 39.66 -22.46 10.16
C GLU A 427 40.97 -21.98 9.51
N VAL A 428 41.86 -21.34 10.28
CA VAL A 428 43.21 -20.95 9.81
C VAL A 428 44.01 -22.15 9.31
N LYS A 429 43.96 -23.28 10.03
CA LYS A 429 44.64 -24.51 9.61
C LYS A 429 43.98 -25.20 8.41
N ARG A 430 42.67 -25.03 8.26
CA ARG A 430 41.87 -25.72 7.23
C ARG A 430 41.92 -24.99 5.89
N ARG A 431 41.96 -23.67 5.90
CA ARG A 431 41.92 -22.83 4.70
C ARG A 431 43.33 -22.43 4.25
N ARG A 432 43.42 -21.96 3.01
CA ARG A 432 44.62 -21.28 2.51
C ARG A 432 44.77 -19.97 3.28
N ASP A 433 45.92 -19.79 3.91
CA ASP A 433 46.21 -18.65 4.79
C ASP A 433 47.17 -17.69 4.10
N LEU A 434 46.67 -16.50 3.77
CA LEU A 434 47.43 -15.47 3.07
C LEU A 434 48.05 -14.43 4.01
N HIS A 435 47.77 -14.51 5.32
CA HIS A 435 48.27 -13.54 6.30
C HIS A 435 49.79 -13.67 6.51
N ALA A 436 50.37 -12.69 7.20
CA ALA A 436 51.71 -12.86 7.75
C ALA A 436 51.72 -13.97 8.82
N PRO A 437 52.73 -14.86 8.85
CA PRO A 437 52.86 -15.88 9.90
C PRO A 437 52.85 -15.32 11.33
N THR A 438 53.31 -14.06 11.50
CA THR A 438 53.29 -13.33 12.78
C THR A 438 51.89 -12.92 13.23
N VAL A 439 50.95 -12.77 12.29
CA VAL A 439 49.55 -12.38 12.54
C VAL A 439 48.67 -13.61 12.71
N SER A 440 48.78 -14.60 11.83
CA SER A 440 47.92 -15.81 11.92
C SER A 440 48.43 -16.85 12.90
N GLY A 441 49.70 -16.79 13.30
CA GLY A 441 50.35 -17.82 14.11
C GLY A 441 50.55 -19.16 13.38
N ASN A 442 50.23 -19.21 12.07
CA ASN A 442 50.42 -20.38 11.23
C ASN A 442 51.78 -20.28 10.52
N PRO A 443 52.74 -21.20 10.79
CA PRO A 443 54.05 -21.17 10.15
C PRO A 443 54.00 -21.46 8.65
N ASN A 444 52.89 -21.99 8.14
CA ASN A 444 52.69 -22.27 6.72
C ASN A 444 51.95 -21.15 5.97
N SER A 445 51.73 -20.00 6.60
CA SER A 445 51.04 -18.86 5.97
C SER A 445 51.90 -18.21 4.88
N GLU A 446 51.26 -17.69 3.83
CA GLU A 446 51.93 -17.25 2.61
C GLU A 446 52.51 -15.82 2.65
N ASP A 447 52.22 -15.05 3.69
CA ASP A 447 52.74 -13.67 3.88
C ASP A 447 52.46 -12.73 2.68
N VAL A 448 51.22 -12.74 2.20
CA VAL A 448 50.80 -11.94 1.05
C VAL A 448 50.47 -10.51 1.50
N LEU A 449 51.05 -9.52 0.83
CA LEU A 449 50.69 -8.12 1.03
C LEU A 449 49.32 -7.81 0.43
N ILE A 450 48.34 -7.63 1.30
CA ILE A 450 46.94 -7.35 0.94
C ILE A 450 46.62 -5.89 1.29
N PHE A 451 45.92 -5.18 0.41
CA PHE A 451 45.48 -3.81 0.61
C PHE A 451 44.12 -3.56 -0.07
N SER A 452 43.35 -2.57 0.42
CA SER A 452 42.11 -2.09 -0.22
C SER A 452 42.31 -0.69 -0.81
N ILE A 453 41.47 -0.30 -1.75
CA ILE A 453 41.49 1.04 -2.36
C ILE A 453 40.08 1.65 -2.24
N ASP A 454 39.91 2.49 -1.23
CA ASP A 454 38.59 3.01 -0.86
C ASP A 454 38.50 4.54 -0.93
N PRO A 455 37.30 5.10 -1.16
CA PRO A 455 37.06 6.54 -1.01
C PRO A 455 37.26 7.02 0.45
N PRO A 456 37.58 8.31 0.67
CA PRO A 456 37.63 8.87 2.01
C PRO A 456 36.30 8.70 2.77
N GLY A 457 36.37 8.17 3.99
CA GLY A 457 35.18 7.92 4.83
C GLY A 457 34.50 6.56 4.60
N CYS A 458 35.13 5.65 3.84
CA CYS A 458 34.65 4.26 3.75
C CYS A 458 34.65 3.58 5.13
N HIS A 459 33.52 2.96 5.48
CA HIS A 459 33.33 2.20 6.71
C HIS A 459 33.16 0.69 6.46
N ASP A 460 32.67 0.33 5.28
CA ASP A 460 32.35 -1.04 4.87
C ASP A 460 33.32 -1.46 3.76
N VAL A 461 34.46 -2.04 4.14
CA VAL A 461 35.50 -2.48 3.19
C VAL A 461 35.19 -3.90 2.73
N ASP A 462 34.73 -4.04 1.49
CA ASP A 462 34.29 -5.32 0.92
C ASP A 462 35.36 -5.99 0.04
N ASP A 463 36.25 -5.22 -0.58
CA ASP A 463 37.25 -5.68 -1.52
C ASP A 463 38.69 -5.49 -1.03
N ALA A 464 39.56 -6.40 -1.48
CA ALA A 464 40.98 -6.36 -1.19
C ALA A 464 41.77 -6.94 -2.36
N LEU A 465 42.94 -6.38 -2.60
CA LEU A 465 43.84 -6.72 -3.69
C LEU A 465 45.22 -7.09 -3.15
N SER A 466 45.98 -7.84 -3.95
CA SER A 466 47.39 -8.10 -3.69
C SER A 466 48.15 -8.08 -5.00
N VAL A 467 49.38 -7.59 -5.00
CA VAL A 467 50.21 -7.59 -6.20
C VAL A 467 51.57 -8.13 -5.85
N HIS A 468 52.03 -9.15 -6.57
CA HIS A 468 53.35 -9.73 -6.34
C HIS A 468 54.00 -10.23 -7.63
N TRP A 469 55.33 -10.23 -7.65
CA TRP A 469 56.10 -10.79 -8.76
C TRP A 469 56.07 -12.32 -8.68
N LEU A 470 55.88 -12.96 -9.83
CA LEU A 470 56.05 -14.40 -9.97
C LEU A 470 57.46 -14.72 -10.46
N ASP A 471 57.85 -15.98 -10.28
CA ASP A 471 59.10 -16.47 -10.84
C ASP A 471 59.16 -16.20 -12.36
N PRO A 472 60.28 -15.65 -12.86
CA PRO A 472 60.45 -15.38 -14.27
C PRO A 472 60.44 -16.67 -15.08
N ILE A 473 59.83 -16.64 -16.26
CA ILE A 473 59.91 -17.78 -17.19
C ILE A 473 61.03 -17.50 -18.20
N MET A 474 61.83 -18.53 -18.48
CA MET A 474 62.79 -18.49 -19.58
C MET A 474 62.09 -18.93 -20.87
N ALA A 475 62.13 -18.10 -21.90
CA ALA A 475 61.67 -18.46 -23.23
C ALA A 475 62.67 -19.41 -23.93
N GLU A 476 62.22 -20.08 -24.99
CA GLU A 476 63.06 -21.03 -25.75
C GLU A 476 64.29 -20.36 -26.38
N ASP A 477 64.25 -19.04 -26.61
CA ASP A 477 65.36 -18.23 -27.12
C ASP A 477 66.34 -17.77 -26.03
N GLY A 478 66.12 -18.17 -24.76
CA GLY A 478 66.95 -17.82 -23.62
C GLY A 478 66.60 -16.47 -22.98
N SER A 479 65.58 -15.75 -23.45
CA SER A 479 65.15 -14.49 -22.85
C SER A 479 64.31 -14.70 -21.57
N GLN A 480 64.49 -13.82 -20.59
CA GLN A 480 63.80 -13.90 -19.30
C GLN A 480 62.57 -12.98 -19.28
N HIS A 481 61.39 -13.55 -19.06
CA HIS A 481 60.14 -12.80 -18.95
C HIS A 481 59.71 -12.67 -17.49
N LYS A 482 59.75 -11.44 -16.97
CA LYS A 482 59.18 -11.11 -15.66
C LYS A 482 57.67 -11.19 -15.72
N ARG A 483 57.06 -11.72 -14.67
CA ARG A 483 55.61 -11.89 -14.56
C ARG A 483 55.10 -11.24 -13.29
N LEU A 484 54.00 -10.54 -13.41
CA LEU A 484 53.29 -9.95 -12.29
C LEU A 484 51.98 -10.72 -12.12
N PHE A 485 51.69 -11.12 -10.88
CA PHE A 485 50.36 -11.56 -10.49
C PHE A 485 49.63 -10.37 -9.88
N PHE A 486 48.43 -10.12 -10.36
CA PHE A 486 47.51 -9.12 -9.86
C PHE A 486 46.21 -9.83 -9.48
#